data_AF-A0A7C5LF34-F1
#
_entry.id   AF-A0A7C5LF34-F1
#
_cell.length_a   1.000
_cell.length_b   1.000
_cell.length_c   1.000
_cell.angle_alpha   90.00
_cell.angle_beta   90.00
_cell.angle_gamma   90.00
#
_symmetry.space_group_name_H-M   'P 1'
#
loop_
_entity.id
_entity.type
_entity.pdbx_description
1 polymer ?
#
loop_
_entity_poly.entity_id
_entity_poly.type
_entity_poly.pdbx_seq_one_letter_code
_entity_poly.pdbx_strand_id
1 'polypeptide(L)'
;MSHLRQDPIHQWPVSEAGLTRRVVRCLQNAGLTTIGQVRALDASQRRRIPRFGPAAARHIRWFFDWTERLETDRLLPADLRAWLDAFLTPVERVVVEQRYGLDDMLFRPQTKRRTFREIATTTGGGSPARIRQLFQRAIHKLQSRLARAAARLPLTACQQQIVAAGSVVTSAELAGWRGAPWLADYQPWGALLLWSETTGEITRRHDYFSTLPAAELERIEQRLFEAVARAKEPVSVENIAGEIAPRLARVLLDRHPQVDATRDGRFFLFPDGARPLLNDLCGEGDELAARYNALVVPHSRREPSELARLRKP
;
A
#
# COMPACT_ATOMS: atom_id res chain seq x y z
N MET A 1 17.54 14.48 -10.59
CA MET A 1 17.48 14.33 -9.12
C MET A 1 16.78 15.56 -8.56
N SER A 2 15.58 15.38 -8.00
CA SER A 2 14.79 16.49 -7.44
C SER A 2 15.37 16.86 -6.08
N HIS A 3 16.12 17.96 -6.02
CA HIS A 3 16.45 18.59 -4.73
C HIS A 3 15.12 18.99 -4.09
N LEU A 4 14.79 18.38 -2.96
CA LEU A 4 13.86 19.04 -2.04
C LEU A 4 14.56 20.35 -1.65
N ARG A 5 14.16 21.46 -2.29
CA ARG A 5 14.60 22.81 -1.86
C ARG A 5 14.34 22.94 -0.35
N GLN A 6 15.01 23.82 0.37
CA GLN A 6 14.76 24.01 1.82
C GLN A 6 13.34 24.53 2.10
N ASP A 7 12.76 25.26 1.14
CA ASP A 7 11.45 25.93 1.23
C ASP A 7 10.23 25.09 1.68
N PRO A 8 10.05 23.81 1.27
CA PRO A 8 8.92 23.01 1.71
C PRO A 8 9.02 22.60 3.18
N ILE A 9 10.20 22.32 3.75
CA ILE A 9 10.32 21.85 5.15
C ILE A 9 9.93 22.97 6.13
N HIS A 10 10.37 24.21 5.87
CA HIS A 10 10.02 25.35 6.70
C HIS A 10 8.51 25.59 6.78
N GLN A 11 7.77 25.22 5.72
CA GLN A 11 6.33 25.36 5.66
C GLN A 11 5.56 24.19 6.28
N TRP A 12 6.24 23.13 6.74
CA TRP A 12 5.55 21.99 7.35
C TRP A 12 4.79 22.42 8.62
N PRO A 13 3.51 22.07 8.73
CA PRO A 13 2.77 22.25 9.98
C PRO A 13 3.43 21.45 11.10
N VAL A 14 3.60 22.06 12.28
CA VAL A 14 4.22 21.40 13.44
C VAL A 14 3.47 20.12 13.84
N SER A 15 2.16 20.07 13.60
CA SER A 15 1.27 18.93 13.89
C SER A 15 1.53 17.69 13.02
N GLU A 16 2.07 17.87 11.82
CA GLU A 16 2.28 16.80 10.83
C GLU A 16 3.76 16.46 10.63
N ALA A 17 4.66 17.34 11.10
CA ALA A 17 6.09 17.23 10.86
C ALA A 17 6.71 15.93 11.42
N GLY A 18 6.13 15.34 12.48
CA GLY A 18 6.69 14.18 13.19
C GLY A 18 7.16 14.48 14.60
N LEU A 19 6.76 15.64 15.14
CA LEU A 19 6.97 16.00 16.54
C LEU A 19 6.00 15.24 17.45
N THR A 20 6.43 14.92 18.67
CA THR A 20 5.51 14.30 19.65
C THR A 20 4.35 15.24 19.98
N ARG A 21 3.16 14.68 20.27
CA ARG A 21 1.96 15.47 20.66
C ARG A 21 2.23 16.50 21.76
N ARG A 22 3.08 16.17 22.73
CA ARG A 22 3.48 17.08 23.81
C ARG A 22 4.26 18.29 23.27
N VAL A 23 5.24 18.04 22.40
CA VAL A 23 6.04 19.10 21.76
C VAL A 23 5.13 19.97 20.89
N VAL A 24 4.28 19.35 20.06
CA VAL A 24 3.31 20.06 19.20
C VAL A 24 2.44 21.00 20.03
N ARG A 25 1.86 20.52 21.14
CA ARG A 25 1.02 21.35 22.02
C ARG A 25 1.80 22.53 22.62
N CYS A 26 3.04 22.31 23.07
CA CYS A 26 3.88 23.38 23.59
C CYS A 26 4.16 24.46 22.54
N LEU A 27 4.45 24.05 21.30
CA LEU A 27 4.72 24.96 20.19
C LEU A 27 3.46 25.74 19.77
N GLN A 28 2.33 25.06 19.60
CA GLN A 28 1.06 25.69 19.23
C GLN A 28 0.58 26.69 20.29
N ASN A 29 0.72 26.35 21.58
CA ASN A 29 0.39 27.28 22.67
C ASN A 29 1.31 28.52 22.68
N ALA A 30 2.50 28.43 22.10
CA ALA A 30 3.41 29.56 21.91
C ALA A 30 3.18 30.29 20.57
N GLY A 31 2.10 29.97 19.84
CA GLY A 31 1.77 30.59 18.55
C GLY A 31 2.61 30.08 17.36
N LEU A 32 3.39 29.01 17.54
CA LEU A 32 4.24 28.44 16.49
C LEU A 32 3.48 27.33 15.77
N THR A 33 3.16 27.56 14.50
CA THR A 33 2.36 26.67 13.66
C THR A 33 3.20 25.95 12.60
N THR A 34 4.38 26.47 12.25
CA THR A 34 5.25 25.90 11.20
C THR A 34 6.66 25.60 11.69
N ILE A 35 7.35 24.66 11.04
CA ILE A 35 8.74 24.31 11.38
C ILE A 35 9.70 25.48 11.18
N GLY A 36 9.46 26.33 10.18
CA GLY A 36 10.28 27.53 9.94
C GLY A 36 10.27 28.51 11.11
N GLN A 37 9.10 28.72 11.72
CA GLN A 37 8.99 29.54 12.93
C GLN A 37 9.78 28.95 14.10
N VAL A 38 9.76 27.62 14.28
CA VAL A 38 10.51 26.95 15.35
C VAL A 38 12.02 27.01 15.11
N ARG A 39 12.46 26.92 13.85
CA ARG A 39 13.88 27.05 13.46
C ARG A 39 14.42 28.46 13.67
N ALA A 40 13.58 29.48 13.45
CA ALA A 40 13.95 30.88 13.66
C ALA A 40 14.21 31.23 15.13
N LEU A 41 13.74 30.39 16.07
CA LEU A 41 14.01 30.58 17.49
C LEU A 41 15.44 30.14 17.85
N ASP A 42 16.15 31.01 18.55
CA ASP A 42 17.42 30.67 19.16
C ASP A 42 17.23 29.69 20.35
N ALA A 43 18.35 29.17 20.88
CA ALA A 43 18.31 28.23 22.00
C ALA A 43 17.73 28.83 23.29
N SER A 44 17.89 30.14 23.52
CA SER A 44 17.38 30.85 24.69
C SER A 44 15.87 31.06 24.60
N GLN A 45 15.36 31.43 23.42
CA GLN A 45 13.95 31.63 23.11
C GLN A 45 13.19 30.30 23.23
N ARG A 46 13.75 29.20 22.72
CA ARG A 46 13.16 27.86 22.87
C ARG A 46 13.01 27.43 24.33
N ARG A 47 13.94 27.81 25.21
CA ARG A 47 13.85 27.52 26.66
C ARG A 47 12.74 28.32 27.36
N ARG A 48 12.31 29.44 26.79
CA ARG A 48 11.21 30.26 27.34
C ARG A 48 9.82 29.71 26.99
N ILE A 49 9.72 28.73 26.09
CA ILE A 49 8.44 28.11 25.73
C ILE A 49 7.86 27.38 26.96
N PRO A 50 6.64 27.71 27.40
CA PRO A 50 6.05 27.08 28.58
C PRO A 50 5.98 25.55 28.48
N ARG A 51 6.39 24.87 29.55
CA ARG A 51 6.37 23.38 29.69
C ARG A 51 7.30 22.65 28.70
N PHE A 52 8.20 23.36 28.04
CA PHE A 52 9.18 22.83 27.10
C PHE A 52 10.43 22.31 27.85
N GLY A 53 10.28 21.13 28.46
CA GLY A 53 11.35 20.51 29.26
C GLY A 53 12.48 19.86 28.44
N PRO A 54 13.50 19.28 29.11
CA PRO A 54 14.67 18.70 28.46
C PRO A 54 14.36 17.60 27.42
N ALA A 55 13.33 16.79 27.66
CA ALA A 55 12.90 15.76 26.71
C ALA A 55 12.33 16.36 25.41
N ALA A 56 11.56 17.45 25.50
CA ALA A 56 11.05 18.18 24.34
C ALA A 56 12.19 18.80 23.54
N ALA A 57 13.15 19.43 24.23
CA ALA A 57 14.34 20.00 23.61
C ALA A 57 15.18 18.93 22.89
N ARG A 58 15.37 17.75 23.50
CA ARG A 58 16.07 16.61 22.87
C ARG A 58 15.36 16.14 21.60
N HIS A 59 14.03 16.02 21.64
CA HIS A 59 13.24 15.61 20.49
C HIS A 59 13.31 16.62 19.33
N ILE A 60 13.32 17.92 19.64
CA ILE A 60 13.44 18.98 18.65
C ILE A 60 14.83 19.00 18.01
N ARG A 61 15.89 18.78 18.79
CA ARG A 61 17.24 18.58 18.22
C ARG A 61 17.28 17.39 17.27
N TRP A 62 16.83 16.22 17.74
CA TRP A 62 16.74 15.02 16.89
C TRP A 62 15.96 15.27 15.59
N PHE A 63 14.84 16.01 15.67
CA PHE A 63 14.06 16.38 14.50
C PHE A 63 14.85 17.28 13.55
N PHE A 64 15.55 18.30 14.08
CA PHE A 64 16.36 19.19 13.25
C PHE A 64 17.54 18.47 12.59
N ASP A 65 18.24 17.61 13.32
CA ASP A 65 19.31 16.78 12.79
C ASP A 65 18.81 15.93 11.60
N TRP A 66 17.60 15.38 11.71
CA TRP A 66 16.98 14.64 10.60
C TRP A 66 16.60 15.51 9.41
N THR A 67 16.04 16.69 9.66
CA THR A 67 15.71 17.60 8.55
C THR A 67 16.96 18.14 7.85
N GLU A 68 18.08 18.32 8.55
CA GLU A 68 19.37 18.68 7.95
C GLU A 68 19.92 17.54 7.07
N ARG A 69 19.78 16.29 7.52
CA ARG A 69 20.09 15.10 6.70
C ARG A 69 19.24 15.04 5.43
N LEU A 70 17.96 15.38 5.51
CA LEU A 70 17.06 15.46 4.35
C LEU A 70 17.46 16.57 3.37
N GLU A 71 17.86 17.74 3.87
CA GLU A 71 18.28 18.86 3.03
C GLU A 71 19.61 18.60 2.31
N THR A 72 20.48 17.83 2.93
CA THR A 72 21.81 17.50 2.37
C THR A 72 21.84 16.16 1.62
N ASP A 73 20.72 15.42 1.60
CA ASP A 73 20.62 14.05 1.09
C ASP A 73 21.66 13.07 1.68
N ARG A 74 22.22 13.38 2.86
CA ARG A 74 23.24 12.57 3.52
C ARG A 74 22.64 11.68 4.58
N LEU A 75 23.11 10.43 4.64
CA LEU A 75 22.76 9.46 5.69
C LEU A 75 21.25 9.18 5.78
N LEU A 76 20.55 9.24 4.65
CA LEU A 76 19.18 8.75 4.56
C LEU A 76 19.17 7.22 4.65
N PRO A 77 18.10 6.61 5.20
CA PRO A 77 17.95 5.16 5.20
C PRO A 77 18.06 4.59 3.79
N ALA A 78 18.98 3.65 3.59
CA ALA A 78 19.18 3.00 2.29
C ALA A 78 18.09 1.97 1.97
N ASP A 79 17.51 1.37 3.01
CA ASP A 79 16.56 0.27 2.92
C ASP A 79 15.43 0.41 3.96
N LEU A 80 14.46 -0.49 3.90
CA LEU A 80 13.30 -0.52 4.78
C LEU A 80 13.67 -0.73 6.26
N ARG A 81 14.65 -1.58 6.58
CA ARG A 81 15.06 -1.86 7.96
C ARG A 81 15.72 -0.65 8.61
N ALA A 82 16.65 -0.02 7.90
CA ALA A 82 17.26 1.23 8.33
C ALA A 82 16.21 2.34 8.55
N TRP A 83 15.15 2.37 7.72
CA TRP A 83 14.07 3.32 7.89
C TRP A 83 13.24 3.02 9.15
N LEU A 84 12.90 1.77 9.42
CA LEU A 84 12.21 1.41 10.66
C LEU A 84 13.06 1.73 11.90
N ASP A 85 14.36 1.44 11.86
CA ASP A 85 15.29 1.69 12.95
C ASP A 85 15.47 3.18 13.28
N ALA A 86 15.39 4.02 12.25
CA ALA A 86 15.46 5.47 12.39
C ALA A 86 14.30 6.07 13.21
N PHE A 87 13.09 5.51 13.10
CA PHE A 87 11.87 6.13 13.62
C PHE A 87 11.18 5.33 14.74
N LEU A 88 11.41 4.03 14.82
CA LEU A 88 10.76 3.16 15.79
C LEU A 88 11.70 2.78 16.94
N THR A 89 11.13 2.58 18.13
CA THR A 89 11.87 1.86 19.18
C THR A 89 11.97 0.37 18.83
N PRO A 90 12.91 -0.39 19.40
CA PRO A 90 13.04 -1.83 19.10
C PRO A 90 11.72 -2.61 19.33
N VAL A 91 10.98 -2.27 20.39
CA VAL A 91 9.68 -2.91 20.69
C VAL A 91 8.60 -2.51 19.68
N GLU A 92 8.58 -1.26 19.23
CA GLU A 92 7.64 -0.81 18.19
C GLU A 92 7.92 -1.49 16.86
N ARG A 93 9.21 -1.61 16.49
CA ARG A 93 9.66 -2.29 15.28
C ARG A 93 9.19 -3.74 15.26
N VAL A 94 9.45 -4.50 16.34
CA VAL A 94 9.01 -5.91 16.46
C VAL A 94 7.50 -6.04 16.28
N VAL A 95 6.71 -5.14 16.89
CA VAL A 95 5.25 -5.17 16.74
C VAL A 95 4.82 -4.90 15.29
N VAL A 96 5.48 -3.98 14.59
CA VAL A 96 5.24 -3.70 13.17
C VAL A 96 5.66 -4.89 12.29
N GLU A 97 6.86 -5.42 12.49
CA GLU A 97 7.39 -6.60 11.80
C GLU A 97 6.42 -7.78 11.89
N GLN A 98 5.93 -8.08 13.10
CA GLN A 98 4.98 -9.15 13.33
C GLN A 98 3.59 -8.88 12.73
N ARG A 99 3.11 -7.63 12.78
CA ARG A 99 1.77 -7.28 12.29
C ARG A 99 1.68 -7.30 10.76
N TYR A 100 2.74 -6.92 10.07
CA TYR A 100 2.81 -6.96 8.60
C TYR A 100 3.51 -8.20 8.04
N GLY A 101 4.00 -9.11 8.90
CA GLY A 101 4.72 -10.31 8.47
C GLY A 101 6.01 -9.98 7.72
N LEU A 102 6.74 -8.94 8.15
CA LEU A 102 7.96 -8.49 7.49
C LEU A 102 9.05 -9.56 7.50
N ASP A 103 9.19 -10.31 8.59
CA ASP A 103 10.17 -11.40 8.71
C ASP A 103 9.56 -12.80 8.50
N ASP A 104 8.26 -12.91 8.20
CA ASP A 104 7.56 -14.19 8.11
C ASP A 104 7.53 -14.71 6.66
N MET A 105 8.43 -15.65 6.35
CA MET A 105 8.56 -16.24 4.99
C MET A 105 7.27 -16.91 4.47
N LEU A 106 6.36 -17.29 5.36
CA LEU A 106 5.08 -17.93 5.02
C LEU A 106 3.94 -16.93 4.92
N PHE A 107 4.16 -15.67 5.31
CA PHE A 107 3.16 -14.63 5.21
C PHE A 107 2.78 -14.38 3.75
N ARG A 108 1.49 -14.46 3.47
CA ARG A 108 0.89 -14.07 2.19
C ARG A 108 -0.16 -12.99 2.44
N PRO A 109 -0.42 -12.08 1.48
CA PRO A 109 -1.46 -11.05 1.62
C PRO A 109 -2.86 -11.61 1.90
N GLN A 110 -3.13 -12.84 1.44
CA GLN A 110 -4.38 -13.56 1.67
C GLN A 110 -4.45 -14.18 3.09
N THR A 111 -3.30 -14.36 3.75
CA THR A 111 -3.23 -14.89 5.11
C THR A 111 -3.69 -13.82 6.10
N LYS A 112 -4.48 -14.23 7.09
CA LYS A 112 -4.93 -13.34 8.17
C LYS A 112 -3.72 -12.72 8.88
N ARG A 113 -3.70 -11.38 8.99
CA ARG A 113 -2.68 -10.67 9.78
C ARG A 113 -2.70 -11.17 11.23
N ARG A 114 -1.51 -11.39 11.81
CA ARG A 114 -1.37 -11.80 13.22
C ARG A 114 -2.15 -10.87 14.13
N THR A 115 -2.97 -11.42 15.01
CA THR A 115 -3.79 -10.65 15.95
C THR A 115 -2.91 -10.02 17.04
N PHE A 116 -3.35 -8.93 17.67
CA PHE A 116 -2.59 -8.32 18.78
C PHE A 116 -2.40 -9.28 19.96
N ARG A 117 -3.30 -10.27 20.11
CA ARG A 117 -3.16 -11.33 21.10
C ARG A 117 -2.01 -12.27 20.74
N GLU A 118 -1.96 -12.76 19.50
CA GLU A 118 -0.86 -13.60 19.01
C GLU A 118 0.50 -12.88 19.13
N ILE A 119 0.55 -11.60 18.79
CA ILE A 119 1.78 -10.80 18.92
C ILE A 119 2.19 -10.68 20.39
N ALA A 120 1.25 -10.35 21.29
CA ALA A 120 1.53 -10.24 22.73
C ALA A 120 2.08 -11.55 23.32
N THR A 121 1.52 -12.69 22.91
CA THR A 121 1.99 -14.02 23.30
C THR A 121 3.39 -14.29 22.76
N THR A 122 3.67 -13.97 21.50
CA THR A 122 4.96 -14.23 20.85
C THR A 122 6.09 -13.36 21.41
N THR A 123 5.80 -12.10 21.75
CA THR A 123 6.82 -11.15 22.25
C THR A 123 7.12 -11.29 23.75
N GLY A 124 6.53 -12.29 24.43
CA GLY A 124 6.87 -12.61 25.83
C GLY A 124 6.46 -11.55 26.86
N GLY A 125 5.54 -10.64 26.54
CA GLY A 125 5.11 -9.63 27.51
C GLY A 125 4.17 -8.55 26.96
N GLY A 126 3.08 -8.33 27.69
CA GLY A 126 2.14 -7.23 27.48
C GLY A 126 0.69 -7.70 27.24
N SER A 127 -0.26 -6.84 27.55
CA SER A 127 -1.66 -7.07 27.18
C SER A 127 -1.88 -6.78 25.67
N PRO A 128 -2.87 -7.40 25.01
CA PRO A 128 -3.22 -7.04 23.63
C PRO A 128 -3.51 -5.55 23.43
N ALA A 129 -4.05 -4.89 24.47
CA ALA A 129 -4.27 -3.45 24.48
C ALA A 129 -2.96 -2.66 24.41
N ARG A 130 -1.92 -3.10 25.15
CA ARG A 130 -0.60 -2.48 25.09
C ARG A 130 0.05 -2.63 23.72
N ILE A 131 -0.03 -3.82 23.12
CA ILE A 131 0.48 -4.05 21.75
C ILE A 131 -0.23 -3.15 20.74
N ARG A 132 -1.57 -3.01 20.85
CA ARG A 132 -2.33 -2.09 20.01
C ARG A 132 -1.84 -0.64 20.14
N GLN A 133 -1.60 -0.16 21.37
CA GLN A 133 -1.07 1.18 21.59
C GLN A 133 0.33 1.38 20.97
N LEU A 134 1.21 0.38 21.11
CA LEU A 134 2.54 0.40 20.51
C LEU A 134 2.45 0.47 18.98
N PHE A 135 1.60 -0.39 18.39
CA PHE A 135 1.34 -0.40 16.95
C PHE A 135 0.81 0.94 16.45
N GLN A 136 -0.25 1.48 17.07
CA GLN A 136 -0.83 2.76 16.68
C GLN A 136 0.19 3.91 16.76
N ARG A 137 1.02 3.91 17.81
CA ARG A 137 2.09 4.90 17.96
C ARG A 137 3.16 4.76 16.87
N ALA A 138 3.54 3.54 16.54
CA ALA A 138 4.50 3.26 15.46
C ALA A 138 3.96 3.74 14.11
N ILE A 139 2.74 3.35 13.73
CA ILE A 139 2.12 3.78 12.47
C ILE A 139 2.00 5.32 12.40
N HIS A 140 1.58 5.96 13.48
CA HIS A 140 1.50 7.42 13.51
C HIS A 140 2.86 8.10 13.29
N LYS A 141 3.96 7.54 13.83
CA LYS A 141 5.31 8.05 13.57
C LYS A 141 5.71 7.87 12.10
N LEU A 142 5.49 6.68 11.54
CA LEU A 142 5.82 6.37 10.14
C LEU A 142 4.99 7.19 9.15
N GLN A 143 3.78 7.62 9.53
CA GLN A 143 2.91 8.51 8.76
C GLN A 143 3.30 9.99 8.84
N SER A 144 4.27 10.37 9.68
CA SER A 144 4.71 11.76 9.76
C SER A 144 5.42 12.22 8.50
N ARG A 145 5.39 13.53 8.21
CA ARG A 145 6.09 14.10 7.05
C ARG A 145 7.59 13.78 7.07
N LEU A 146 8.24 13.84 8.24
CA LEU A 146 9.64 13.51 8.38
C LEU A 146 9.94 12.05 8.02
N ALA A 147 9.16 11.10 8.56
CA ALA A 147 9.36 9.68 8.28
C ALA A 147 9.12 9.37 6.79
N ARG A 148 8.08 9.94 6.18
CA ARG A 148 7.80 9.79 4.74
C ARG A 148 8.92 10.36 3.87
N ALA A 149 9.40 11.56 4.19
CA ALA A 149 10.51 12.18 3.46
C ALA A 149 11.80 11.35 3.58
N ALA A 150 12.09 10.77 4.76
CA ALA A 150 13.24 9.90 4.97
C ALA A 150 13.10 8.53 4.28
N ALA A 151 11.88 8.06 4.02
CA ALA A 151 11.63 6.82 3.28
C ALA A 151 11.95 6.94 1.77
N ARG A 152 12.24 8.14 1.25
CA ARG A 152 12.30 8.42 -0.18
C ARG A 152 13.20 7.45 -0.96
N LEU A 153 14.40 7.15 -0.47
CA LEU A 153 15.33 6.26 -1.20
C LEU A 153 14.77 4.85 -1.42
N PRO A 154 14.45 4.07 -0.38
CA PRO A 154 13.89 2.73 -0.57
C PRO A 154 12.50 2.76 -1.23
N LEU A 155 11.69 3.80 -0.97
CA LEU A 155 10.39 3.95 -1.60
C LEU A 155 10.50 4.20 -3.10
N THR A 156 11.40 5.09 -3.55
CA THR A 156 11.62 5.33 -4.98
C THR A 156 12.15 4.07 -5.69
N ALA A 157 13.03 3.30 -5.05
CA ALA A 157 13.49 2.02 -5.61
C ALA A 157 12.31 1.03 -5.80
N CYS A 158 11.43 0.92 -4.80
CA CYS A 158 10.20 0.14 -4.89
C CYS A 158 9.27 0.64 -6.00
N GLN A 159 9.02 1.95 -6.07
CA GLN A 159 8.17 2.56 -7.11
C GLN A 159 8.73 2.29 -8.52
N GLN A 160 10.04 2.44 -8.72
CA GLN A 160 10.69 2.12 -9.99
C GLN A 160 10.49 0.66 -10.38
N GLN A 161 10.57 -0.26 -9.42
CA GLN A 161 10.34 -1.68 -9.66
C GLN A 161 8.87 -1.99 -10.01
N ILE A 162 7.90 -1.31 -9.38
CA ILE A 162 6.47 -1.40 -9.75
C ILE A 162 6.23 -0.82 -11.16
N VAL A 163 6.82 0.33 -11.48
CA VAL A 163 6.70 0.96 -12.80
C VAL A 163 7.33 0.07 -13.88
N ALA A 164 8.49 -0.51 -13.62
CA ALA A 164 9.13 -1.49 -14.51
C ALA A 164 8.27 -2.76 -14.70
N ALA A 165 7.45 -3.11 -13.71
CA ALA A 165 6.42 -4.14 -13.82
C ALA A 165 5.12 -3.63 -14.50
N GLY A 166 5.12 -2.50 -15.21
CA GLY A 166 3.94 -1.97 -15.88
C GLY A 166 2.96 -1.25 -14.94
N SER A 167 3.49 -0.57 -13.92
CA SER A 167 2.75 0.24 -12.93
C SER A 167 1.81 -0.53 -12.00
N VAL A 168 1.82 -1.85 -12.06
CA VAL A 168 1.05 -2.73 -11.18
C VAL A 168 1.85 -3.99 -10.88
N VAL A 169 1.74 -4.49 -9.65
CA VAL A 169 2.32 -5.77 -9.25
C VAL A 169 1.32 -6.55 -8.40
N THR A 170 1.09 -7.80 -8.75
CA THR A 170 0.22 -8.72 -8.03
C THR A 170 0.96 -9.39 -6.86
N SER A 171 0.18 -9.90 -5.90
CA SER A 171 0.71 -10.69 -4.79
C SER A 171 1.45 -11.95 -5.23
N ALA A 172 1.25 -12.46 -6.45
CA ALA A 172 2.00 -13.60 -6.96
C ALA A 172 3.40 -13.20 -7.46
N GLU A 173 3.48 -12.07 -8.16
CA GLU A 173 4.71 -11.58 -8.79
C GLU A 173 5.72 -11.05 -7.77
N LEU A 174 5.23 -10.49 -6.66
CA LEU A 174 6.07 -10.03 -5.55
C LEU A 174 6.98 -11.15 -4.99
N ALA A 175 6.73 -12.44 -5.27
CA ALA A 175 7.59 -13.55 -4.83
C ALA A 175 9.00 -13.41 -5.39
N GLY A 176 9.09 -12.97 -6.63
CA GLY A 176 10.36 -12.76 -7.33
C GLY A 176 11.15 -11.56 -6.81
N TRP A 177 10.59 -10.76 -5.90
CA TRP A 177 11.25 -9.55 -5.37
C TRP A 177 11.99 -9.81 -4.07
N ARG A 178 11.95 -11.05 -3.55
CA ARG A 178 12.74 -11.43 -2.38
C ARG A 178 14.22 -11.16 -2.64
N GLY A 179 14.88 -10.51 -1.69
CA GLY A 179 16.28 -10.10 -1.81
C GLY A 179 16.51 -8.78 -2.54
N ALA A 180 15.45 -8.04 -2.92
CA ALA A 180 15.63 -6.68 -3.42
C ALA A 180 16.37 -5.82 -2.39
N PRO A 181 17.40 -5.03 -2.77
CA PRO A 181 18.24 -4.30 -1.81
C PRO A 181 17.47 -3.39 -0.86
N TRP A 182 16.39 -2.77 -1.35
CA TRP A 182 15.56 -1.87 -0.54
C TRP A 182 14.75 -2.59 0.56
N LEU A 183 14.64 -3.92 0.54
CA LEU A 183 13.90 -4.71 1.53
C LEU A 183 14.68 -5.00 2.81
N ALA A 184 16.02 -5.09 2.75
CA ALA A 184 16.84 -5.59 3.86
C ALA A 184 16.31 -6.90 4.48
N ASP A 185 16.16 -7.91 3.60
CA ASP A 185 15.66 -9.27 3.89
C ASP A 185 14.19 -9.39 4.29
N TYR A 186 13.45 -8.29 4.38
CA TYR A 186 12.01 -8.35 4.63
C TYR A 186 11.23 -8.93 3.45
N GLN A 187 10.04 -9.44 3.75
CA GLN A 187 9.10 -9.92 2.75
C GLN A 187 8.47 -8.75 1.97
N PRO A 188 8.45 -8.83 0.62
CA PRO A 188 7.98 -7.75 -0.24
C PRO A 188 6.53 -7.36 -0.01
N TRP A 189 5.65 -8.33 0.21
CA TRP A 189 4.23 -8.09 0.49
C TRP A 189 4.01 -7.30 1.78
N GLY A 190 4.70 -7.67 2.85
CA GLY A 190 4.61 -6.95 4.12
C GLY A 190 5.13 -5.52 4.00
N ALA A 191 6.22 -5.33 3.25
CA ALA A 191 6.82 -4.04 2.96
C ALA A 191 5.87 -3.12 2.17
N LEU A 192 5.33 -3.58 1.03
CA LEU A 192 4.40 -2.78 0.22
C LEU A 192 3.11 -2.49 0.99
N LEU A 193 2.63 -3.44 1.80
CA LEU A 193 1.47 -3.22 2.65
C LEU A 193 1.72 -2.13 3.69
N LEU A 194 2.86 -2.17 4.37
CA LEU A 194 3.25 -1.11 5.31
C LEU A 194 3.35 0.24 4.61
N TRP A 195 4.01 0.31 3.44
CA TRP A 195 4.14 1.57 2.71
C TRP A 195 2.81 2.11 2.20
N SER A 196 1.89 1.25 1.78
CA SER A 196 0.55 1.68 1.38
C SER A 196 -0.22 2.36 2.52
N GLU A 197 0.00 1.92 3.77
CA GLU A 197 -0.66 2.50 4.95
C GLU A 197 0.09 3.70 5.54
N THR A 198 1.40 3.81 5.32
CA THR A 198 2.25 4.82 5.97
C THR A 198 2.60 6.00 5.08
N THR A 199 2.85 5.77 3.79
CA THR A 199 3.34 6.80 2.86
C THR A 199 2.23 7.41 2.01
N GLY A 200 1.25 6.59 1.60
CA GLY A 200 0.21 6.97 0.63
C GLY A 200 0.69 7.01 -0.83
N GLU A 201 1.95 6.66 -1.09
CA GLU A 201 2.59 6.70 -2.42
C GLU A 201 2.45 5.38 -3.19
N ILE A 202 2.04 4.32 -2.49
CA ILE A 202 1.71 3.01 -3.05
C ILE A 202 0.24 2.73 -2.74
N THR A 203 -0.58 2.58 -3.76
CA THR A 203 -1.96 2.17 -3.59
C THR A 203 -2.04 0.66 -3.55
N ARG A 204 -2.66 0.12 -2.49
CA ARG A 204 -3.06 -1.29 -2.44
C ARG A 204 -4.52 -1.41 -2.81
N ARG A 205 -4.85 -2.33 -3.71
CA ARG A 205 -6.24 -2.67 -4.03
C ARG A 205 -6.36 -4.18 -4.26
N HIS A 206 -7.33 -4.80 -3.60
CA HIS A 206 -7.48 -6.26 -3.53
C HIS A 206 -6.14 -6.97 -3.19
N ASP A 207 -5.58 -7.72 -4.15
CA ASP A 207 -4.34 -8.48 -4.05
C ASP A 207 -3.19 -7.90 -4.90
N TYR A 208 -3.30 -6.65 -5.36
CA TYR A 208 -2.25 -5.98 -6.12
C TYR A 208 -1.85 -4.62 -5.51
N PHE A 209 -0.71 -4.10 -5.96
CA PHE A 209 -0.16 -2.80 -5.60
C PHE A 209 0.16 -2.00 -6.85
N SER A 210 -0.02 -0.69 -6.78
CA SER A 210 0.25 0.24 -7.89
C SER A 210 0.84 1.55 -7.37
N THR A 211 1.59 2.23 -8.23
CA THR A 211 2.03 3.62 -8.00
C THR A 211 0.96 4.64 -8.40
N LEU A 212 -0.13 4.20 -9.05
CA LEU A 212 -1.24 5.07 -9.41
C LEU A 212 -2.09 5.39 -8.16
N PRO A 213 -2.58 6.64 -8.01
CA PRO A 213 -3.51 6.99 -6.94
C PRO A 213 -4.82 6.18 -7.02
N ALA A 214 -5.46 5.94 -5.86
CA ALA A 214 -6.71 5.18 -5.79
C ALA A 214 -7.82 5.73 -6.69
N ALA A 215 -8.02 7.06 -6.72
CA ALA A 215 -9.02 7.70 -7.57
C ALA A 215 -8.75 7.52 -9.07
N GLU A 216 -7.48 7.38 -9.46
CA GLU A 216 -7.11 7.09 -10.85
C GLU A 216 -7.39 5.63 -11.20
N LEU A 217 -7.03 4.69 -10.32
CA LEU A 217 -7.36 3.28 -10.49
C LEU A 217 -8.88 3.07 -10.57
N GLU A 218 -9.68 3.71 -9.72
CA GLU A 218 -11.14 3.68 -9.78
C GLU A 218 -11.69 4.16 -11.13
N ARG A 219 -11.16 5.26 -11.67
CA ARG A 219 -11.55 5.78 -12.98
C ARG A 219 -11.19 4.81 -14.11
N ILE A 220 -10.01 4.20 -14.05
CA ILE A 220 -9.55 3.22 -15.05
C ILE A 220 -10.43 1.97 -14.99
N GLU A 221 -10.68 1.43 -13.79
CA GLU A 221 -11.54 0.27 -13.59
C GLU A 221 -12.96 0.51 -14.11
N GLN A 222 -13.55 1.66 -13.79
CA GLN A 222 -14.88 2.02 -14.28
C GLN A 222 -14.94 2.07 -15.82
N ARG A 223 -13.94 2.69 -16.46
CA ARG A 223 -13.84 2.75 -17.92
C ARG A 223 -13.72 1.36 -18.55
N LEU A 224 -12.90 0.49 -17.96
CA LEU A 224 -12.72 -0.88 -18.44
C LEU A 224 -14.01 -1.69 -18.26
N PHE A 225 -14.66 -1.57 -17.09
CA PHE A 225 -15.92 -2.23 -16.81
C PHE A 225 -17.01 -1.82 -17.81
N GLU A 226 -17.16 -0.52 -18.10
CA GLU A 226 -18.10 -0.01 -19.11
C GLU A 226 -17.77 -0.48 -20.53
N ALA A 227 -16.49 -0.66 -20.87
CA ALA A 227 -16.09 -1.21 -22.16
C ALA A 227 -16.48 -2.69 -22.28
N VAL A 228 -16.24 -3.49 -21.24
CA VAL A 228 -16.68 -4.91 -21.18
C VAL A 228 -18.21 -5.00 -21.22
N ALA A 229 -18.92 -4.15 -20.47
CA ALA A 229 -20.38 -4.12 -20.45
C ALA A 229 -20.98 -3.81 -21.83
N ARG A 230 -20.36 -2.90 -22.59
CA ARG A 230 -20.82 -2.55 -23.94
C ARG A 230 -20.57 -3.65 -24.97
N ALA A 231 -19.52 -4.46 -24.81
CA ALA A 231 -19.20 -5.51 -25.76
C ALA A 231 -20.30 -6.59 -25.83
N LYS A 232 -20.98 -6.88 -24.71
CA LYS A 232 -22.00 -7.94 -24.58
C LYS A 232 -21.53 -9.35 -24.98
N GLU A 233 -20.24 -9.53 -25.22
CA GLU A 233 -19.58 -10.78 -25.57
C GLU A 233 -18.14 -10.76 -25.01
N PRO A 234 -17.45 -11.92 -24.93
CA PRO A 234 -16.07 -11.99 -24.48
C PRO A 234 -15.13 -11.18 -25.37
N VAL A 235 -14.48 -10.18 -24.77
CA VAL A 235 -13.62 -9.22 -25.48
C VAL A 235 -12.19 -9.27 -24.97
N SER A 236 -11.20 -9.17 -25.87
CA SER A 236 -9.79 -9.12 -25.48
C SER A 236 -9.42 -7.75 -24.89
N VAL A 237 -8.38 -7.72 -24.04
CA VAL A 237 -7.90 -6.48 -23.42
C VAL A 237 -7.45 -5.48 -24.48
N GLU A 238 -6.82 -5.96 -25.55
CA GLU A 238 -6.31 -5.15 -26.65
C GLU A 238 -7.44 -4.34 -27.32
N ASN A 239 -8.66 -4.87 -27.32
CA ASN A 239 -9.82 -4.21 -27.93
C ASN A 239 -10.48 -3.15 -27.01
N ILE A 240 -10.27 -3.23 -25.69
CA ILE A 240 -10.97 -2.36 -24.71
C ILE A 240 -10.04 -1.43 -23.92
N ALA A 241 -8.74 -1.71 -23.89
CA ALA A 241 -7.81 -0.95 -23.06
C ALA A 241 -7.63 0.49 -23.56
N GLY A 242 -7.71 0.72 -24.88
CA GLY A 242 -7.47 2.02 -25.49
C GLY A 242 -6.07 2.54 -25.12
N GLU A 243 -6.01 3.65 -24.39
CA GLU A 243 -4.75 4.25 -23.90
C GLU A 243 -4.21 3.59 -22.61
N ILE A 244 -5.00 2.72 -21.96
CA ILE A 244 -4.59 2.04 -20.73
C ILE A 244 -3.57 0.96 -21.09
N ALA A 245 -2.47 0.89 -20.34
CA ALA A 245 -1.49 -0.17 -20.55
C ALA A 245 -2.14 -1.57 -20.44
N PRO A 246 -1.99 -2.48 -21.42
CA PRO A 246 -2.69 -3.76 -21.45
C PRO A 246 -2.50 -4.60 -20.19
N ARG A 247 -1.30 -4.57 -19.60
CA ARG A 247 -1.01 -5.27 -18.34
C ARG A 247 -1.85 -4.75 -17.17
N LEU A 248 -1.93 -3.42 -17.02
CA LEU A 248 -2.74 -2.80 -15.98
C LEU A 248 -4.21 -3.18 -16.18
N ALA A 249 -4.73 -3.03 -17.40
CA ALA A 249 -6.11 -3.37 -17.71
C ALA A 249 -6.44 -4.83 -17.38
N ARG A 250 -5.54 -5.78 -17.73
CA ARG A 250 -5.70 -7.20 -17.40
C ARG A 250 -5.78 -7.44 -15.89
N VAL A 251 -4.83 -6.91 -15.11
CA VAL A 251 -4.82 -7.09 -13.65
C VAL A 251 -6.08 -6.49 -13.00
N LEU A 252 -6.54 -5.34 -13.47
CA LEU A 252 -7.75 -4.70 -12.97
C LEU A 252 -9.00 -5.54 -13.25
N LEU A 253 -9.15 -6.03 -14.48
CA LEU A 253 -10.29 -6.84 -14.89
C LEU A 253 -10.30 -8.22 -14.24
N ASP A 254 -9.16 -8.90 -14.15
CA ASP A 254 -9.02 -10.21 -13.49
C ASP A 254 -9.45 -10.19 -12.02
N ARG A 255 -9.44 -9.01 -11.38
CA ARG A 255 -9.69 -8.81 -9.94
C ARG A 255 -11.02 -8.10 -9.69
N HIS A 256 -11.74 -7.72 -10.74
CA HIS A 256 -13.03 -7.07 -10.60
C HIS A 256 -14.10 -8.10 -10.24
N PRO A 257 -14.90 -7.89 -9.18
CA PRO A 257 -15.80 -8.92 -8.64
C PRO A 257 -16.95 -9.32 -9.57
N GLN A 258 -17.23 -8.51 -10.60
CA GLN A 258 -18.32 -8.73 -11.55
C GLN A 258 -17.84 -9.12 -12.95
N VAL A 259 -16.53 -9.16 -13.18
CA VAL A 259 -15.96 -9.49 -14.48
C VAL A 259 -15.52 -10.95 -14.45
N ASP A 260 -15.93 -11.70 -15.45
CA ASP A 260 -15.43 -13.03 -15.71
C ASP A 260 -14.36 -13.02 -16.80
N ALA A 261 -13.52 -14.05 -16.77
CA ALA A 261 -12.50 -14.24 -17.79
C ALA A 261 -12.51 -15.67 -18.37
N THR A 262 -12.24 -15.73 -19.66
CA THR A 262 -11.93 -16.95 -20.39
C THR A 262 -10.45 -17.31 -20.22
N ARG A 263 -10.08 -18.57 -20.43
CA ARG A 263 -8.68 -19.04 -20.34
C ARG A 263 -7.79 -18.47 -21.44
N ASP A 264 -8.38 -18.02 -22.56
CA ASP A 264 -7.66 -17.36 -23.64
C ASP A 264 -7.48 -15.84 -23.42
N GLY A 265 -7.92 -15.31 -22.27
CA GLY A 265 -7.66 -13.93 -21.85
C GLY A 265 -8.69 -12.90 -22.34
N ARG A 266 -9.89 -13.34 -22.73
CA ARG A 266 -11.04 -12.45 -22.98
C ARG A 266 -11.91 -12.28 -21.74
N PHE A 267 -12.47 -11.09 -21.59
CA PHE A 267 -13.25 -10.63 -20.43
C PHE A 267 -14.70 -10.40 -20.79
N PHE A 268 -15.63 -10.67 -19.86
CA PHE A 268 -17.06 -10.47 -20.07
C PHE A 268 -17.80 -10.26 -18.74
N LEU A 269 -19.05 -9.79 -18.81
CA LEU A 269 -19.94 -9.71 -17.64
C LEU A 269 -20.97 -10.85 -17.67
N PHE A 270 -21.19 -11.49 -16.53
CA PHE A 270 -22.28 -12.45 -16.36
C PHE A 270 -23.58 -11.72 -16.00
N PRO A 271 -24.73 -12.11 -16.58
CA PRO A 271 -24.91 -13.24 -17.49
C PRO A 271 -24.73 -12.93 -18.97
N ASP A 272 -24.80 -11.66 -19.37
CA ASP A 272 -25.01 -11.29 -20.78
C ASP A 272 -23.88 -11.76 -21.69
N GLY A 273 -22.63 -11.55 -21.30
CA GLY A 273 -21.46 -11.97 -22.07
C GLY A 273 -21.14 -13.46 -21.99
N ALA A 274 -21.82 -14.23 -21.13
CA ALA A 274 -21.71 -15.68 -21.10
C ALA A 274 -22.60 -16.35 -22.16
N ARG A 275 -23.68 -15.70 -22.60
CA ARG A 275 -24.63 -16.27 -23.57
C ARG A 275 -23.98 -16.68 -24.90
N PRO A 276 -23.11 -15.86 -25.53
CA PRO A 276 -22.41 -16.28 -26.75
C PRO A 276 -21.59 -17.56 -26.54
N LEU A 277 -20.87 -17.67 -25.42
CA LEU A 277 -20.10 -18.87 -25.08
C LEU A 277 -21.00 -20.11 -24.91
N LEU A 278 -22.18 -19.96 -24.31
CA LEU A 278 -23.11 -21.06 -24.09
C LEU A 278 -23.83 -21.53 -25.37
N ASN A 279 -23.99 -20.64 -26.35
CA ASN A 279 -24.58 -20.96 -27.64
C ASN A 279 -23.65 -21.85 -28.48
N ASP A 280 -22.34 -21.68 -28.33
CA ASP A 280 -21.31 -22.47 -29.03
C ASP A 280 -21.10 -23.87 -28.42
N LEU A 281 -21.63 -24.12 -27.21
CA LEU A 281 -21.49 -25.39 -26.50
C LEU A 281 -22.68 -26.31 -26.71
N CYS A 282 -22.46 -27.58 -27.04
CA CYS A 282 -23.52 -28.61 -27.00
C CYS A 282 -23.66 -29.22 -25.58
N GLY A 283 -24.78 -29.87 -25.28
CA GLY A 283 -25.04 -30.60 -24.02
C GLY A 283 -25.97 -29.89 -23.05
N GLU A 284 -26.34 -30.55 -21.94
CA GLU A 284 -27.22 -30.01 -20.88
C GLU A 284 -26.68 -30.35 -19.48
N GLY A 285 -27.19 -29.66 -18.45
CA GLY A 285 -26.88 -29.94 -17.05
C GLY A 285 -25.38 -29.91 -16.74
N ASP A 286 -24.88 -30.99 -16.13
CA ASP A 286 -23.50 -31.12 -15.68
C ASP A 286 -22.49 -31.13 -16.85
N GLU A 287 -22.87 -31.68 -18.00
CA GLU A 287 -22.00 -31.71 -19.19
C GLU A 287 -21.75 -30.29 -19.71
N LEU A 288 -22.81 -29.47 -19.77
CA LEU A 288 -22.71 -28.06 -20.17
C LEU A 288 -21.83 -27.28 -19.19
N ALA A 289 -22.01 -27.49 -17.88
CA ALA A 289 -21.22 -26.84 -16.85
C ALA A 289 -19.74 -27.22 -16.92
N ALA A 290 -19.43 -28.50 -17.12
CA ALA A 290 -18.06 -28.97 -17.28
C ALA A 290 -17.38 -28.32 -18.49
N ARG A 291 -18.08 -28.23 -19.64
CA ARG A 291 -17.58 -27.58 -20.85
C ARG A 291 -17.38 -26.08 -20.67
N TYR A 292 -18.35 -25.38 -20.10
CA TYR A 292 -18.22 -23.94 -19.79
C TYR A 292 -17.04 -23.70 -18.83
N ASN A 293 -16.95 -24.46 -17.73
CA ASN A 293 -15.88 -24.35 -16.73
C ASN A 293 -14.48 -24.74 -17.28
N ALA A 294 -14.43 -25.43 -18.42
CA ALA A 294 -13.20 -25.68 -19.15
C ALA A 294 -12.73 -24.46 -19.97
N LEU A 295 -13.64 -23.58 -20.39
CA LEU A 295 -13.34 -22.36 -21.15
C LEU A 295 -12.97 -21.16 -20.26
N VAL A 296 -13.42 -21.15 -19.00
CA VAL A 296 -13.21 -20.02 -18.08
C VAL A 296 -12.13 -20.27 -17.04
N VAL A 297 -11.64 -19.18 -16.45
CA VAL A 297 -10.68 -19.22 -15.34
C VAL A 297 -11.36 -19.71 -14.05
N PRO A 298 -10.60 -20.22 -13.05
CA PRO A 298 -11.20 -20.86 -11.88
C PRO A 298 -12.21 -20.02 -11.09
N HIS A 299 -12.00 -18.70 -10.98
CA HIS A 299 -12.91 -17.81 -10.25
C HIS A 299 -14.18 -17.43 -11.04
N SER A 300 -14.23 -17.75 -12.33
CA SER A 300 -15.37 -17.52 -13.24
C SER A 300 -16.21 -18.77 -13.48
N ARG A 301 -15.88 -19.87 -12.79
CA ARG A 301 -16.66 -21.10 -12.87
C ARG A 301 -18.08 -20.89 -12.34
N ARG A 302 -19.03 -21.63 -12.90
CA ARG A 302 -20.45 -21.56 -12.56
C ARG A 302 -21.03 -22.95 -12.34
N GLU A 303 -22.06 -23.00 -11.51
CA GLU A 303 -22.80 -24.22 -11.23
C GLU A 303 -23.77 -24.54 -12.38
N PRO A 304 -24.09 -25.84 -12.60
CA PRO A 304 -25.04 -26.25 -13.63
C PRO A 304 -26.38 -25.50 -13.58
N SER A 305 -26.88 -25.25 -12.37
CA SER A 305 -28.16 -24.56 -12.15
C SER A 305 -28.14 -23.09 -12.59
N GLU A 306 -26.99 -22.42 -12.52
CA GLU A 306 -26.85 -21.03 -12.95
C GLU A 306 -26.86 -20.94 -14.48
N LEU A 307 -26.12 -21.84 -15.14
CA LEU A 307 -26.04 -21.89 -16.60
C LEU A 307 -27.36 -22.32 -17.24
N ALA A 308 -28.08 -23.25 -16.62
CA ALA A 308 -29.39 -23.69 -17.08
C ALA A 308 -30.43 -22.55 -17.12
N ARG A 309 -30.32 -21.56 -16.22
CA ARG A 309 -31.21 -20.38 -16.23
C ARG A 309 -30.96 -19.47 -17.42
N LEU A 310 -29.74 -19.44 -17.96
CA LEU A 310 -29.38 -18.56 -19.09
C LEU A 310 -29.79 -19.11 -20.44
N ARG A 311 -30.01 -20.42 -20.55
CA ARG A 311 -30.53 -21.07 -21.76
C ARG A 311 -32.03 -20.96 -21.93
N LYS A 312 -32.76 -20.61 -20.86
CA LYS A 312 -34.19 -20.33 -20.98
C LYS A 312 -34.35 -19.04 -21.80
N PRO A 313 -35.13 -19.09 -22.89
CA PRO A 313 -35.27 -17.96 -23.81
C PRO A 313 -35.78 -16.70 -23.13
#